data_AF-A0A1Q2MDH8-F1
#
_entry.id   AF-A0A1Q2MDH8-F1
#
_cell.length_a   1.000
_cell.length_b   1.000
_cell.length_c   1.000
_cell.angle_alpha   90.00
_cell.angle_beta   90.00
_cell.angle_gamma   90.00
#
_symmetry.space_group_name_H-M   'P 1'
#
loop_
_entity.id
_entity.type
_entity.pdbx_description
1 polymer ?
#
loop_
_entity_poly.entity_id
_entity_poly.type
_entity_poly.pdbx_seq_one_letter_code
_entity_poly.pdbx_strand_id
1 'polypeptide(L)'
;MLRKMPDNRFIREFEEKMSQSTVEHLGTSIAEYDHSQPESSEPLRILWSARWEHDKNPEDFFAAIDMLNKTDTPFELAVIGQSFRDVPEIFAAAKEKYSDRIKFWGHISDPSEYAKVLSWADVFVSTAMHEFFGLGCVESALAGGYPILPQRLAYPELFRADIGENKRDFFYDGSPKMLAKRLEKLAKAKKNGCIWNGSPQRVKDMLKRFLWENRAPKLDDKIECL
;
A
#
# COMPACT_ATOMS: atom_id res chain seq x y z
N MET A 1 24.21 -8.97 10.51
CA MET A 1 24.12 -10.43 10.73
C MET A 1 25.45 -11.11 10.43
N LEU A 2 26.04 -10.90 9.24
CA LEU A 2 27.32 -11.51 8.82
C LEU A 2 28.55 -11.14 9.69
N ARG A 3 28.72 -9.87 10.07
CA ARG A 3 29.79 -9.41 10.99
C ARG A 3 29.68 -9.94 12.43
N LYS A 4 28.55 -10.58 12.78
CA LYS A 4 28.32 -11.21 14.09
C LYS A 4 28.54 -12.73 14.05
N MET A 5 28.89 -13.29 12.89
CA MET A 5 29.22 -14.71 12.78
C MET A 5 30.68 -14.92 13.19
N PRO A 6 30.99 -15.95 14.01
CA PRO A 6 32.28 -16.11 14.70
C PRO A 6 33.49 -16.23 13.77
N ASP A 7 33.26 -16.52 12.50
CA ASP A 7 34.33 -16.84 11.54
C ASP A 7 34.62 -15.74 10.51
N ASN A 8 33.73 -14.75 10.29
CA ASN A 8 33.87 -13.67 9.27
C ASN A 8 34.31 -14.12 7.85
N ARG A 9 34.29 -15.43 7.54
CA ARG A 9 34.98 -16.07 6.41
C ARG A 9 34.54 -15.58 5.02
N PHE A 10 33.35 -14.99 4.92
CA PHE A 10 32.74 -14.63 3.63
C PHE A 10 32.46 -13.14 3.46
N ILE A 11 32.95 -12.27 4.36
CA ILE A 11 32.62 -10.83 4.28
C ILE A 11 33.18 -10.20 3.01
N ARG A 12 34.44 -10.49 2.65
CA ARG A 12 35.06 -9.92 1.44
C ARG A 12 34.36 -10.40 0.17
N GLU A 13 34.16 -11.71 0.04
CA GLU A 13 33.46 -12.30 -1.10
C GLU A 13 32.02 -11.79 -1.21
N PHE A 14 31.33 -11.63 -0.07
CA PHE A 14 30.00 -11.04 -0.03
C PHE A 14 30.01 -9.56 -0.46
N GLU A 15 30.96 -8.75 0.04
CA GLU A 15 31.10 -7.34 -0.35
C GLU A 15 31.44 -7.21 -1.86
N GLU A 16 32.32 -8.06 -2.38
CA GLU A 16 32.63 -8.16 -3.81
C GLU A 16 31.38 -8.51 -4.64
N LYS A 17 30.63 -9.55 -4.26
CA LYS A 17 29.38 -9.92 -4.96
C LYS A 17 28.30 -8.86 -4.84
N MET A 18 28.19 -8.19 -3.69
CA MET A 18 27.24 -7.09 -3.50
C MET A 18 27.60 -5.88 -4.36
N SER A 19 28.89 -5.59 -4.58
CA SER A 19 29.32 -4.51 -5.47
C SER A 19 28.98 -4.76 -6.94
N GLN A 20 28.73 -6.02 -7.32
CA GLN A 20 28.28 -6.45 -8.64
C GLN A 20 26.76 -6.63 -8.71
N SER A 21 26.05 -6.42 -7.60
CA SER A 21 24.61 -6.62 -7.50
C SER A 21 23.86 -5.30 -7.66
N THR A 22 22.74 -5.31 -8.37
CA THR A 22 21.83 -4.17 -8.47
C THR A 22 20.46 -4.51 -7.89
N VAL A 23 19.77 -3.50 -7.36
CA VAL A 23 18.38 -3.63 -6.92
C VAL A 23 17.48 -3.30 -8.09
N GLU A 24 16.65 -4.25 -8.50
CA GLU A 24 15.64 -4.06 -9.53
C GLU A 24 14.23 -4.15 -8.94
N HIS A 25 13.42 -3.12 -9.20
CA HIS A 25 11.99 -3.10 -8.86
C HIS A 25 11.16 -3.91 -9.86
N LEU A 26 10.06 -4.51 -9.35
CA LEU A 26 9.07 -5.22 -10.15
C LEU A 26 8.29 -4.25 -11.05
N GLY A 27 7.78 -4.77 -12.18
CA GLY A 27 6.81 -4.07 -13.01
C GLY A 27 5.36 -4.43 -12.65
N THR A 28 4.41 -3.57 -13.03
CA THR A 28 2.97 -3.86 -12.99
C THR A 28 2.30 -3.59 -14.34
N SER A 29 1.23 -4.34 -14.62
CA SER A 29 0.39 -4.20 -15.81
C SER A 29 -0.93 -3.48 -15.51
N ILE A 30 -1.12 -2.95 -14.29
CA ILE A 30 -2.34 -2.21 -13.98
C ILE A 30 -2.38 -0.97 -14.89
N ALA A 31 -3.35 -0.97 -15.82
CA ALA A 31 -3.62 0.18 -16.67
C ALA A 31 -4.04 1.36 -15.80
N GLU A 32 -3.91 2.60 -16.30
CA GLU A 32 -4.61 3.72 -15.68
C GLU A 32 -6.10 3.45 -15.77
N TYR A 33 -6.68 2.91 -14.70
CA TYR A 33 -8.12 2.78 -14.59
C TYR A 33 -8.68 4.15 -14.30
N ASP A 34 -9.82 4.44 -14.93
CA ASP A 34 -10.59 5.63 -14.58
C ASP A 34 -11.00 5.49 -13.12
N HIS A 35 -10.43 6.35 -12.27
CA HIS A 35 -10.76 6.33 -10.86
C HIS A 35 -12.22 6.73 -10.77
N SER A 36 -13.05 5.90 -10.12
CA SER A 36 -14.42 6.31 -9.84
C SER A 36 -14.34 7.48 -8.87
N GLN A 37 -14.38 8.71 -9.39
CA GLN A 37 -14.45 9.92 -8.57
C GLN A 37 -15.74 9.79 -7.77
N PRO A 38 -15.66 9.48 -6.46
CA PRO A 38 -16.86 9.32 -5.67
C PRO A 38 -17.51 10.69 -5.50
N GLU A 39 -18.82 10.70 -5.34
CA GLU A 39 -19.47 11.90 -4.87
C GLU A 39 -18.93 12.30 -3.48
N SER A 40 -18.85 13.60 -3.22
CA SER A 40 -18.35 14.13 -1.93
C SER A 40 -19.22 13.72 -0.73
N SER A 41 -20.45 13.27 -0.98
CA SER A 41 -21.42 12.76 -0.01
C SER A 41 -21.15 11.32 0.45
N GLU A 42 -20.33 10.55 -0.28
CA GLU A 42 -20.15 9.12 -0.02
C GLU A 42 -19.18 8.84 1.15
N PRO A 43 -19.36 7.71 1.87
CA PRO A 43 -18.42 7.24 2.89
C PRO A 43 -16.99 7.13 2.37
N LEU A 44 -15.98 7.27 3.25
CA LEU A 44 -14.58 7.05 2.86
C LEU A 44 -14.36 5.57 2.51
N ARG A 45 -13.86 5.28 1.30
CA ARG A 45 -13.62 3.91 0.81
C ARG A 45 -12.17 3.50 1.11
N ILE A 46 -11.98 2.65 2.12
CA ILE A 46 -10.66 2.28 2.65
C ILE A 46 -10.28 0.89 2.15
N LEU A 47 -9.13 0.78 1.50
CA LEU A 47 -8.56 -0.46 1.01
C LEU A 47 -7.35 -0.88 1.84
N TRP A 48 -7.39 -2.13 2.31
CA TRP A 48 -6.23 -2.87 2.80
C TRP A 48 -6.04 -4.09 1.89
N SER A 49 -4.97 -4.11 1.11
CA SER A 49 -4.66 -5.17 0.15
C SER A 49 -3.31 -5.79 0.48
N ALA A 50 -3.34 -6.93 1.16
CA ALA A 50 -2.17 -7.72 1.52
C ALA A 50 -2.59 -9.16 1.85
N ARG A 51 -1.63 -10.08 1.85
CA ARG A 51 -1.88 -11.44 2.34
C ARG A 51 -2.39 -11.41 3.77
N TRP A 52 -3.28 -12.34 4.11
CA TRP A 52 -3.85 -12.44 5.44
C TRP A 52 -2.90 -13.17 6.38
N GLU A 53 -1.81 -12.51 6.71
CA GLU A 53 -0.67 -13.02 7.48
C GLU A 53 -0.30 -12.01 8.58
N HIS A 54 0.26 -12.49 9.70
CA HIS A 54 0.59 -11.64 10.85
C HIS A 54 1.64 -10.57 10.55
N ASP A 55 2.57 -10.83 9.63
CA ASP A 55 3.61 -9.86 9.24
C ASP A 55 3.04 -8.63 8.52
N LYS A 56 1.81 -8.73 8.01
CA LYS A 56 1.05 -7.60 7.44
C LYS A 56 0.34 -6.78 8.51
N ASN A 57 0.37 -7.25 9.76
CA ASN A 57 -0.13 -6.57 10.96
C ASN A 57 -1.57 -6.05 10.78
N PRO A 58 -2.53 -6.94 10.49
CA PRO A 58 -3.95 -6.60 10.44
C PRO A 58 -4.50 -6.10 11.80
N GLU A 59 -3.86 -6.46 12.91
CA GLU A 59 -4.24 -6.07 14.27
C GLU A 59 -4.24 -4.54 14.43
N ASP A 60 -3.16 -3.87 14.02
CA ASP A 60 -3.08 -2.41 14.07
C ASP A 60 -4.04 -1.73 13.07
N PHE A 61 -4.29 -2.38 11.93
CA PHE A 61 -5.25 -1.88 10.95
C PHE A 61 -6.65 -1.84 11.57
N PHE A 62 -7.13 -2.99 12.09
CA PHE A 62 -8.45 -3.05 12.71
C PHE A 62 -8.56 -2.26 14.00
N ALA A 63 -7.47 -2.11 14.78
CA ALA A 63 -7.43 -1.19 15.91
C ALA A 63 -7.63 0.29 15.49
N ALA A 64 -7.11 0.68 14.33
CA ALA A 64 -7.35 2.02 13.78
C ALA A 64 -8.79 2.18 13.26
N ILE A 65 -9.34 1.15 12.60
CA ILE A 65 -10.74 1.13 12.16
C ILE A 65 -11.69 1.22 13.37
N ASP A 66 -11.39 0.53 14.46
CA ASP A 66 -12.11 0.62 15.73
C ASP A 66 -12.15 2.05 16.28
N MET A 67 -11.01 2.77 16.22
CA MET A 67 -10.93 4.16 16.66
C MET A 67 -11.72 5.09 15.73
N LEU A 68 -11.65 4.88 14.41
CA LEU A 68 -12.41 5.64 13.42
C LEU A 68 -13.92 5.41 13.55
N ASN A 69 -14.34 4.18 13.85
CA ASN A 69 -15.76 3.84 14.05
C ASN A 69 -16.34 4.55 15.28
N LYS A 70 -15.53 4.77 16.32
CA LYS A 70 -15.93 5.52 17.53
C LYS A 70 -16.10 7.03 17.31
N THR A 71 -15.67 7.57 16.17
CA THR A 71 -15.83 8.98 15.81
C THR A 71 -17.01 9.22 14.86
N ASP A 72 -17.92 8.25 14.71
CA ASP A 72 -19.09 8.29 13.81
C ASP A 72 -18.74 8.69 12.38
N THR A 73 -17.52 8.40 11.94
CA THR A 73 -17.06 8.73 10.59
C THR A 73 -17.61 7.70 9.60
N PRO A 74 -18.32 8.10 8.54
CA PRO A 74 -18.79 7.16 7.53
C PRO A 74 -17.61 6.59 6.72
N PHE A 75 -17.51 5.26 6.67
CA PHE A 75 -16.52 4.56 5.85
C PHE A 75 -17.05 3.20 5.38
N GLU A 76 -16.47 2.72 4.28
CA GLU A 76 -16.59 1.36 3.76
C GLU A 76 -15.21 0.70 3.67
N LEU A 77 -15.16 -0.62 3.77
CA LEU A 77 -13.92 -1.41 3.78
C LEU A 77 -13.83 -2.34 2.58
N ALA A 78 -12.66 -2.34 1.94
CA ALA A 78 -12.16 -3.46 1.16
C ALA A 78 -10.96 -4.06 1.89
N VAL A 79 -11.08 -5.31 2.34
CA VAL A 79 -9.98 -6.06 2.94
C VAL A 79 -9.75 -7.28 2.06
N ILE A 80 -8.82 -7.14 1.12
CA ILE A 80 -8.58 -8.14 0.09
C ILE A 80 -7.20 -8.74 0.23
N GLY A 81 -7.07 -10.00 -0.15
CA GLY A 81 -5.83 -10.73 0.05
C GLY A 81 -6.02 -12.23 -0.04
N GLN A 82 -5.00 -12.91 -0.54
CA GLN A 82 -4.93 -14.36 -0.41
C GLN A 82 -4.72 -14.72 1.06
N SER A 83 -5.44 -15.74 1.52
CA SER A 83 -5.22 -16.40 2.81
C SER A 83 -4.65 -17.79 2.59
N PHE A 84 -3.87 -18.26 3.56
CA PHE A 84 -3.30 -19.61 3.57
C PHE A 84 -3.76 -20.35 4.82
N ARG A 85 -2.95 -21.26 5.37
CA ARG A 85 -3.31 -22.07 6.54
C ARG A 85 -3.43 -21.23 7.82
N ASP A 86 -2.47 -20.35 8.06
CA ASP A 86 -2.40 -19.55 9.29
C ASP A 86 -2.96 -18.15 9.03
N VAL A 87 -4.26 -17.98 9.31
CA VAL A 87 -4.97 -16.71 9.18
C VAL A 87 -5.15 -16.09 10.56
N PRO A 88 -4.72 -14.83 10.79
CA PRO A 88 -4.94 -14.13 12.04
C PRO A 88 -6.43 -14.08 12.44
N GLU A 89 -6.75 -14.43 13.69
CA GLU A 89 -8.14 -14.48 14.20
C GLU A 89 -8.90 -13.14 14.06
N ILE A 90 -8.16 -12.03 14.04
CA ILE A 90 -8.72 -10.68 13.88
C ILE A 90 -9.55 -10.54 12.61
N PHE A 91 -9.24 -11.28 11.53
CA PHE A 91 -10.05 -11.24 10.31
C PHE A 91 -11.46 -11.77 10.54
N ALA A 92 -11.61 -12.88 11.26
CA ALA A 92 -12.93 -13.45 11.55
C ALA A 92 -13.76 -12.50 12.43
N ALA A 93 -13.15 -11.99 13.50
CA ALA A 93 -13.78 -11.02 14.40
C ALA A 93 -14.16 -9.70 13.67
N ALA A 94 -13.28 -9.19 12.82
CA ALA A 94 -13.55 -7.99 12.03
C ALA A 94 -14.65 -8.20 10.99
N LYS A 95 -14.71 -9.37 10.36
CA LYS A 95 -15.76 -9.70 9.37
C LYS A 95 -17.16 -9.65 10.00
N GLU A 96 -17.29 -10.17 11.21
CA GLU A 96 -18.54 -10.12 11.98
C GLU A 96 -18.85 -8.68 12.42
N LYS A 97 -17.87 -8.01 13.02
CA LYS A 97 -18.04 -6.66 13.58
C LYS A 97 -18.38 -5.59 12.53
N TYR A 98 -17.83 -5.71 11.32
CA TYR A 98 -17.92 -4.70 10.26
C TYR A 98 -18.74 -5.18 9.06
N SER A 99 -19.61 -6.18 9.23
CA SER A 99 -20.36 -6.80 8.13
C SER A 99 -21.19 -5.81 7.31
N ASP A 100 -21.69 -4.74 7.93
CA ASP A 100 -22.48 -3.66 7.32
C ASP A 100 -21.61 -2.63 6.55
N ARG A 101 -20.29 -2.65 6.76
CA ARG A 101 -19.33 -1.71 6.17
C ARG A 101 -18.37 -2.36 5.20
N ILE A 102 -18.33 -3.68 5.14
CA ILE A 102 -17.46 -4.43 4.23
C ILE A 102 -18.08 -4.48 2.84
N LYS A 103 -17.36 -3.92 1.86
CA LYS A 103 -17.71 -3.99 0.44
C LYS A 103 -17.03 -5.14 -0.27
N PHE A 104 -15.75 -5.38 0.03
CA PHE A 104 -14.95 -6.44 -0.56
C PHE A 104 -14.16 -7.17 0.52
N TRP A 105 -14.15 -8.51 0.47
CA TRP A 105 -13.53 -9.32 1.52
C TRP A 105 -12.93 -10.61 0.96
N GLY A 106 -11.66 -10.84 1.21
CA GLY A 106 -10.96 -12.09 0.86
C GLY A 106 -10.18 -12.02 -0.44
N HIS A 107 -9.89 -13.19 -0.99
CA HIS A 107 -9.08 -13.31 -2.19
C HIS A 107 -9.89 -12.97 -3.44
N ILE A 108 -9.30 -12.16 -4.32
CA ILE A 108 -9.83 -11.86 -5.66
C ILE A 108 -8.87 -12.45 -6.68
N SER A 109 -9.33 -13.46 -7.41
CA SER A 109 -8.53 -14.16 -8.43
C SER A 109 -8.67 -13.54 -9.82
N ASP A 110 -9.79 -12.86 -10.10
CA ASP A 110 -10.01 -12.21 -11.39
C ASP A 110 -9.28 -10.84 -11.44
N PRO A 111 -8.37 -10.63 -12.41
CA PRO A 111 -7.63 -9.38 -12.51
C PRO A 111 -8.51 -8.14 -12.76
N SER A 112 -9.63 -8.30 -13.46
CA SER A 112 -10.54 -7.19 -13.76
C SER A 112 -11.37 -6.79 -12.53
N GLU A 113 -11.78 -7.75 -11.71
CA GLU A 113 -12.39 -7.49 -10.40
C GLU A 113 -11.39 -6.84 -9.44
N TYR A 114 -10.16 -7.34 -9.39
CA TYR A 114 -9.11 -6.74 -8.57
C TYR A 114 -8.90 -5.28 -8.94
N ALA A 115 -8.77 -4.97 -10.24
CA ALA A 115 -8.67 -3.61 -10.74
C ALA A 115 -9.87 -2.73 -10.34
N LYS A 116 -11.11 -3.26 -10.42
CA LYS A 116 -12.31 -2.53 -9.96
C LYS A 116 -12.22 -2.17 -8.48
N VAL A 117 -11.72 -3.07 -7.63
CA VAL A 117 -11.54 -2.78 -6.19
C VAL A 117 -10.48 -1.70 -5.98
N LEU A 118 -9.38 -1.73 -6.74
CA LEU A 118 -8.37 -0.67 -6.68
C LEU A 118 -8.94 0.70 -7.08
N SER A 119 -9.75 0.77 -8.13
CA SER A 119 -10.41 2.00 -8.60
C SER A 119 -11.58 2.47 -7.74
N TRP A 120 -12.15 1.57 -6.94
CA TRP A 120 -13.16 1.89 -5.94
C TRP A 120 -12.53 2.54 -4.69
N ALA A 121 -11.28 2.25 -4.38
CA ALA A 121 -10.67 2.74 -3.15
C ALA A 121 -10.34 4.24 -3.22
N ASP A 122 -10.68 4.98 -2.17
CA ASP A 122 -10.23 6.36 -1.96
C ASP A 122 -8.85 6.40 -1.31
N VAL A 123 -8.61 5.46 -0.39
CA VAL A 123 -7.42 5.40 0.44
C VAL A 123 -6.89 3.97 0.46
N PHE A 124 -5.61 3.82 0.16
CA PHE A 124 -4.87 2.58 0.39
C PHE A 124 -4.15 2.66 1.72
N VAL A 125 -4.30 1.64 2.56
CA VAL A 125 -3.63 1.54 3.86
C VAL A 125 -2.72 0.33 3.86
N SER A 126 -1.47 0.56 4.30
CA SER A 126 -0.59 -0.52 4.72
C SER A 126 -0.25 -0.38 6.19
N THR A 127 -0.31 -1.49 6.91
CA THR A 127 0.16 -1.60 8.31
C THR A 127 1.34 -2.55 8.45
N ALA A 128 1.86 -3.06 7.33
CA ALA A 128 2.82 -4.15 7.29
C ALA A 128 4.08 -3.92 8.11
N MET A 129 4.53 -4.97 8.80
CA MET A 129 5.84 -5.07 9.46
C MET A 129 6.88 -5.67 8.53
N HIS A 130 6.46 -6.45 7.54
CA HIS A 130 7.31 -6.91 6.45
C HIS A 130 6.67 -6.62 5.09
N GLU A 131 7.43 -5.95 4.22
CA GLU A 131 7.08 -5.73 2.82
C GLU A 131 8.36 -5.65 2.01
N PHE A 132 8.34 -6.27 0.83
CA PHE A 132 9.45 -6.19 -0.11
C PHE A 132 9.23 -5.00 -1.02
N PHE A 133 8.42 -5.14 -2.07
CA PHE A 133 8.24 -4.09 -3.06
C PHE A 133 7.03 -3.18 -2.80
N GLY A 134 5.98 -3.67 -2.14
CA GLY A 134 4.76 -2.88 -1.96
C GLY A 134 3.93 -2.75 -3.24
N LEU A 135 3.88 -3.82 -4.06
CA LEU A 135 3.18 -3.82 -5.36
C LEU A 135 1.73 -3.35 -5.25
N GLY A 136 0.95 -3.87 -4.30
CA GLY A 136 -0.45 -3.46 -4.10
C GLY A 136 -0.61 -1.96 -3.77
N CYS A 137 0.37 -1.35 -3.11
CA CYS A 137 0.40 0.09 -2.90
C CYS A 137 0.63 0.85 -4.21
N VAL A 138 1.59 0.40 -5.01
CA VAL A 138 1.90 1.02 -6.31
C VAL A 138 0.68 0.96 -7.22
N GLU A 139 0.05 -0.21 -7.31
CA GLU A 139 -1.14 -0.44 -8.11
C GLU A 139 -2.34 0.40 -7.66
N SER A 140 -2.62 0.44 -6.36
CA SER A 140 -3.71 1.25 -5.83
C SER A 140 -3.48 2.75 -6.04
N ALA A 141 -2.24 3.23 -5.88
CA ALA A 141 -1.90 4.63 -6.11
C ALA A 141 -1.99 5.01 -7.60
N LEU A 142 -1.59 4.13 -8.51
CA LEU A 142 -1.80 4.29 -9.96
C LEU A 142 -3.29 4.31 -10.32
N ALA A 143 -4.11 3.50 -9.64
CA ALA A 143 -5.56 3.55 -9.77
C ALA A 143 -6.16 4.87 -9.25
N GLY A 144 -5.49 5.56 -8.30
CA GLY A 144 -5.91 6.87 -7.77
C GLY A 144 -6.18 6.87 -6.26
N GLY A 145 -5.96 5.75 -5.58
CA GLY A 145 -6.07 5.63 -4.12
C GLY A 145 -4.97 6.43 -3.40
N TYR A 146 -5.36 7.20 -2.38
CA TYR A 146 -4.46 7.96 -1.54
C TYR A 146 -3.67 7.03 -0.61
N PRO A 147 -2.33 7.00 -0.65
CA PRO A 147 -1.57 6.09 0.21
C PRO A 147 -1.47 6.58 1.67
N ILE A 148 -1.68 5.68 2.62
CA ILE A 148 -1.26 5.82 4.02
C ILE A 148 -0.33 4.65 4.37
N LEU A 149 0.95 4.96 4.53
CA LEU A 149 2.03 3.98 4.57
C LEU A 149 2.89 4.17 5.82
N PRO A 150 3.41 3.08 6.42
CA PRO A 150 4.31 3.22 7.55
C PRO A 150 5.66 3.75 7.06
N GLN A 151 6.34 4.58 7.85
CA GLN A 151 7.64 5.14 7.51
C GLN A 151 8.79 4.12 7.67
N ARG A 152 8.70 2.97 6.99
CA ARG A 152 9.63 1.84 7.02
C ARG A 152 9.50 1.01 5.73
N LEU A 153 10.30 -0.05 5.60
CA LEU A 153 10.25 -0.99 4.47
C LEU A 153 10.60 -0.29 3.14
N ALA A 154 10.08 -0.75 2.01
CA ALA A 154 10.33 -0.10 0.72
C ALA A 154 9.52 1.20 0.50
N TYR A 155 8.49 1.48 1.31
CA TYR A 155 7.60 2.62 1.05
C TYR A 155 8.33 3.97 0.99
N PRO A 156 9.26 4.30 1.92
CA PRO A 156 10.06 5.51 1.78
C PRO A 156 10.76 5.60 0.45
N GLU A 157 11.34 4.50 -0.06
CA GLU A 157 12.02 4.42 -1.35
C GLU A 157 11.08 4.64 -2.54
N LEU A 158 9.91 3.98 -2.54
CA LEU A 158 8.92 4.09 -3.61
C LEU A 158 8.42 5.53 -3.78
N PHE A 159 8.24 6.25 -2.68
CA PHE A 159 7.72 7.62 -2.69
C PHE A 159 8.84 8.68 -2.54
N ARG A 160 10.11 8.31 -2.80
CA ARG A 160 11.28 9.21 -2.72
C ARG A 160 11.25 10.41 -3.67
N ALA A 161 10.52 10.36 -4.78
CA ALA A 161 10.43 11.52 -5.67
C ALA A 161 9.46 12.60 -5.14
N ASP A 162 8.65 12.27 -4.13
CA ASP A 162 7.66 13.17 -3.52
C ASP A 162 8.12 13.79 -2.17
N ILE A 163 9.33 13.50 -1.72
CA ILE A 163 9.97 14.09 -0.51
C ILE A 163 10.55 15.50 -0.75
N GLY A 164 9.92 16.29 -1.62
CA GLY A 164 9.99 17.76 -1.57
C GLY A 164 9.39 18.30 -0.25
N GLU A 165 8.90 19.55 -0.22
CA GLU A 165 8.39 20.19 1.02
C GLU A 165 7.29 19.38 1.75
N ASN A 166 6.57 18.49 1.05
CA ASN A 166 5.49 17.65 1.60
C ASN A 166 5.93 16.22 2.00
N LYS A 167 7.10 16.06 2.63
CA LYS A 167 7.71 14.76 3.01
C LYS A 167 6.83 13.78 3.81
N ARG A 168 5.66 14.21 4.29
CA ARG A 168 4.85 13.50 5.29
C ARG A 168 3.43 13.20 4.83
N ASP A 169 3.08 13.56 3.60
CA ASP A 169 1.68 13.45 3.15
C ASP A 169 1.20 12.01 3.22
N PHE A 170 2.00 11.01 2.85
CA PHE A 170 1.57 9.60 2.85
C PHE A 170 2.02 8.79 4.07
N PHE A 171 2.97 9.30 4.87
CA PHE A 171 3.58 8.48 5.92
C PHE A 171 2.96 8.69 7.31
N TYR A 172 2.85 7.61 8.07
CA TYR A 172 2.49 7.65 9.49
C TYR A 172 3.53 6.91 10.35
N ASP A 173 3.42 7.09 11.67
CA ASP A 173 4.40 6.60 12.66
C ASP A 173 4.30 5.09 12.95
N GLY A 174 3.39 4.38 12.28
CA GLY A 174 3.13 2.97 12.53
C GLY A 174 2.06 2.71 13.60
N SER A 175 1.58 3.72 14.33
CA SER A 175 0.58 3.55 15.38
C SER A 175 -0.87 3.53 14.85
N PRO A 176 -1.76 2.71 15.44
CA PRO A 176 -3.20 2.74 15.12
C PRO A 176 -3.84 4.12 15.33
N LYS A 177 -3.39 4.84 16.37
CA LYS A 177 -3.91 6.17 16.73
C LYS A 177 -3.65 7.20 15.63
N MET A 178 -2.43 7.25 15.10
CA MET A 178 -2.11 8.17 14.00
C MET A 178 -2.82 7.75 12.71
N LEU A 179 -2.90 6.44 12.43
CA LEU A 179 -3.63 5.92 11.28
C LEU A 179 -5.10 6.34 11.31
N ALA A 180 -5.80 6.12 12.44
CA ALA A 180 -7.19 6.53 12.63
C ALA A 180 -7.38 8.05 12.43
N LYS A 181 -6.52 8.87 13.04
CA LYS A 181 -6.57 10.34 12.89
C LYS A 181 -6.37 10.77 11.43
N ARG A 182 -5.49 10.09 10.70
CA ARG A 182 -5.26 10.37 9.27
C ARG A 182 -6.48 9.98 8.44
N LEU A 183 -7.06 8.81 8.67
CA LEU A 183 -8.31 8.38 8.00
C LEU A 183 -9.45 9.37 8.25
N GLU A 184 -9.63 9.81 9.51
CA GLU A 184 -10.64 10.82 9.86
C GLU A 184 -10.40 12.14 9.12
N LYS A 185 -9.14 12.59 9.03
CA LYS A 185 -8.78 13.79 8.26
C LYS A 185 -9.13 13.64 6.78
N LEU A 186 -8.84 12.49 6.17
CA LEU A 186 -9.15 12.25 4.75
C LEU A 186 -10.65 12.11 4.51
N ALA A 187 -11.41 11.52 5.43
CA ALA A 187 -12.87 11.49 5.36
C ALA A 187 -13.46 12.92 5.35
N LYS A 188 -12.96 13.81 6.21
CA LYS A 188 -13.34 15.24 6.20
C LYS A 188 -12.93 15.95 4.91
N ALA A 189 -11.74 15.65 4.39
CA ALA A 189 -11.27 16.21 3.13
C ALA A 189 -12.13 15.76 1.93
N LYS A 190 -12.49 14.47 1.87
CA LYS A 190 -13.45 13.92 0.88
C LYS A 190 -14.78 14.67 0.91
N LYS A 191 -15.34 14.88 2.10
CA LYS A 191 -16.58 15.63 2.28
C LYS A 191 -16.49 17.07 1.77
N ASN A 192 -15.30 17.66 1.82
CA ASN A 192 -15.02 19.00 1.29
C ASN A 192 -14.65 18.99 -0.22
N GLY A 193 -14.75 17.85 -0.89
CA GLY A 193 -14.62 17.71 -2.34
C GLY A 193 -13.28 17.17 -2.83
N CYS A 194 -12.23 17.07 -2.00
CA CYS A 194 -10.96 16.49 -2.43
C CYS A 194 -10.12 15.94 -1.27
N ILE A 195 -9.67 14.69 -1.39
CA ILE A 195 -8.73 14.04 -0.46
C ILE A 195 -7.28 14.50 -0.73
N TRP A 196 -7.00 14.82 -1.98
CA TRP A 196 -5.67 15.20 -2.44
C TRP A 196 -5.43 16.70 -2.19
N ASN A 197 -4.20 17.03 -1.77
CA ASN A 197 -3.74 18.43 -1.79
C ASN A 197 -3.36 18.79 -3.24
N GLY A 198 -4.38 18.95 -4.10
CA GLY A 198 -4.23 19.06 -5.55
C GLY A 198 -4.82 17.84 -6.27
N SER A 199 -4.00 17.14 -7.06
CA SER A 199 -4.43 16.02 -7.90
C SER A 199 -3.62 14.74 -7.60
N PRO A 200 -4.23 13.53 -7.72
CA PRO A 200 -3.49 12.27 -7.69
C PRO A 200 -2.42 12.17 -8.80
N GLN A 201 -2.50 13.00 -9.85
CA GLN A 201 -1.65 12.89 -11.04
C GLN A 201 -0.16 12.92 -10.72
N ARG A 202 0.27 13.73 -9.75
CA ARG A 202 1.68 13.79 -9.32
C ARG A 202 2.18 12.42 -8.87
N VAL A 203 1.39 11.71 -8.07
CA VAL A 203 1.73 10.37 -7.57
C VAL A 203 1.65 9.36 -8.71
N LYS A 204 0.64 9.44 -9.56
CA LYS A 204 0.51 8.55 -10.73
C LYS A 204 1.72 8.67 -11.65
N ASP A 205 2.09 9.89 -12.06
CA ASP A 205 3.24 10.14 -12.94
C ASP A 205 4.56 9.66 -12.36
N MET A 206 4.73 9.84 -11.05
CA MET A 206 5.87 9.32 -10.31
C MET A 206 5.93 7.79 -10.40
N LEU A 207 4.82 7.10 -10.18
CA LEU A 207 4.74 5.63 -10.16
C LEU A 207 4.69 4.97 -11.54
N LYS A 208 4.39 5.72 -12.63
CA LYS A 208 4.43 5.21 -14.01
C LYS A 208 5.74 4.53 -14.38
N ARG A 209 6.85 4.89 -13.75
CA ARG A 209 8.16 4.24 -13.92
C ARG A 209 8.17 2.74 -13.60
N PHE A 210 7.16 2.25 -12.86
CA PHE A 210 6.96 0.84 -12.52
C PHE A 210 5.98 0.13 -13.45
N LEU A 211 5.37 0.81 -14.42
CA LEU A 211 4.60 0.12 -15.47
C LEU A 211 5.54 -0.70 -16.35
N TRP A 212 5.12 -1.90 -16.75
CA TRP A 212 5.95 -2.78 -17.58
C TRP A 212 6.46 -2.11 -18.86
N GLU A 213 5.65 -1.28 -19.51
CA GLU A 213 6.04 -0.49 -20.70
C GLU A 213 7.26 0.41 -20.45
N ASN A 214 7.43 0.93 -19.23
CA ASN A 214 8.54 1.80 -18.84
C ASN A 214 9.68 1.03 -18.16
N ARG A 215 9.37 -0.16 -17.63
CA ARG A 215 10.27 -0.95 -16.81
C ARG A 215 11.02 -2.02 -17.60
N ALA A 216 10.34 -2.72 -18.52
CA ALA A 216 10.93 -3.78 -19.31
C ALA A 216 12.14 -3.31 -20.13
N PRO A 217 12.10 -2.18 -20.88
CA PRO A 217 13.27 -1.73 -21.65
C PRO A 217 14.50 -1.49 -20.78
N LYS A 218 14.32 -0.96 -19.56
CA LYS A 218 15.42 -0.73 -18.61
C LYS A 218 16.01 -2.01 -18.04
N LEU A 219 15.23 -3.08 -17.99
CA LEU A 219 15.72 -4.39 -17.56
C LEU A 219 16.47 -5.06 -18.71
N ASP A 220 15.94 -4.98 -19.93
CA ASP A 220 16.57 -5.50 -21.15
C ASP A 220 17.94 -4.84 -21.36
N ASP A 221 18.02 -3.50 -21.32
CA ASP A 221 19.27 -2.73 -21.43
C ASP A 221 20.32 -3.19 -20.41
N LYS A 222 19.89 -3.52 -19.19
CA LYS A 222 20.81 -3.96 -18.12
C LYS A 222 21.31 -5.38 -18.33
N ILE A 223 20.49 -6.27 -18.89
CA ILE A 223 20.90 -7.63 -19.23
C ILE A 223 21.88 -7.61 -20.40
N GLU A 224 21.64 -6.76 -21.40
CA GLU A 224 22.54 -6.62 -22.56
C GLU A 224 23.90 -5.98 -22.21
N CYS A 225 23.98 -5.26 -21.07
CA CYS A 225 25.22 -4.67 -20.56
C CYS A 225 26.02 -5.57 -19.60
N LEU A 226 25.56 -6.80 -19.30
CA LEU A 226 26.26 -7.79 -18.46
C LEU A 226 27.20 -8.69 -19.30
#